data_AF-A0A1E7GJA9-F1
#
_entry.id   AF-A0A1E7GJA9-F1
#
_cell.length_a   1.000
_cell.length_b   1.000
_cell.length_c   1.000
_cell.angle_alpha   90.00
_cell.angle_beta   90.00
_cell.angle_gamma   90.00
#
_symmetry.space_group_name_H-M   'P 1'
#
loop_
_entity.id
_entity.type
_entity.pdbx_description
1 polymer ?
#
loop_
_entity_poly.entity_id
_entity_poly.type
_entity_poly.pdbx_seq_one_letter_code
_entity_poly.pdbx_strand_id
1 'polypeptide(L)'
;MYHKVAQFRFYEELNDFLRHSQKKTSFPYQFNGNPSIKDAIEAVGVPHTEVDLILVNGISVGFDYHLLHGDRVSVYPVFESLNISPVVRLRKKPLRKTTFVLDVHLGRLCRLLRMLGFDTLYRNDYKDAEIVSISVKEKRIILTRDRGLLKTGAVTHGYWIRSTKPEEQIREVFNRFDLFTQTEPFHRCMLCNGTIDRVNKKTILYRLSAGTASYHDEFYNCLNCGQIYWKGSHFNKMKAYVHDLTGQRLPTNFPSDAFTTCGNRKRPVRER
;
A
#
# COMPACT_ATOMS: atom_id res chain seq x y z
N MET A 1 -3.33 5.97 44.75
CA MET A 1 -2.87 5.12 43.62
C MET A 1 -1.54 5.68 43.14
N TYR A 2 -0.45 4.91 43.21
CA TYR A 2 0.83 5.35 42.66
C TYR A 2 0.75 5.31 41.13
N HIS A 3 0.85 6.47 40.48
CA HIS A 3 0.97 6.53 39.03
C HIS A 3 2.36 6.08 38.63
N LYS A 4 2.43 4.99 37.86
CA LYS A 4 3.69 4.53 37.27
C LYS A 4 3.97 5.39 36.05
N VAL A 5 5.25 5.72 35.86
CA VAL A 5 5.74 6.49 34.71
C VAL A 5 6.75 5.67 33.94
N ALA A 6 6.65 5.67 32.61
CA ALA A 6 7.66 5.20 31.66
C ALA A 6 8.06 6.35 30.72
N GLN A 7 9.25 6.30 30.13
CA GLN A 7 9.72 7.28 29.14
C GLN A 7 9.61 6.70 27.74
N PHE A 8 8.84 7.34 26.87
CA PHE A 8 8.70 6.94 25.48
C PHE A 8 9.51 7.85 24.56
N ARG A 9 10.13 7.25 23.56
CA ARG A 9 10.71 7.95 22.41
C ARG A 9 10.34 7.21 21.14
N PHE A 10 9.80 7.95 20.18
CA PHE A 10 9.44 7.41 18.87
C PHE A 10 10.40 7.97 17.81
N TYR A 11 10.78 7.11 16.88
CA TYR A 11 11.78 7.43 15.86
C TYR A 11 11.14 7.58 14.48
N GLU A 12 11.81 8.32 13.61
CA GLU A 12 11.45 8.55 12.20
C GLU A 12 9.96 8.84 11.98
N GLU A 13 9.30 8.12 11.08
CA GLU A 13 7.92 8.36 10.63
C GLU A 13 6.88 8.13 11.74
N LEU A 14 7.25 7.50 12.86
CA LEU A 14 6.34 7.37 14.01
C LEU A 14 6.05 8.73 14.67
N ASN A 15 6.94 9.71 14.48
CA ASN A 15 6.74 11.06 14.98
C ASN A 15 5.56 11.78 14.30
N ASP A 16 5.10 11.31 13.16
CA ASP A 16 3.93 11.87 12.48
C ASP A 16 2.64 11.63 13.27
N PHE A 17 2.60 10.58 14.09
CA PHE A 17 1.44 10.23 14.90
C PHE A 17 1.36 11.02 16.22
N LEU A 18 2.46 11.68 16.63
CA LEU A 18 2.60 12.32 17.94
C LEU A 18 2.20 13.80 17.95
N ARG A 19 1.86 14.31 19.14
CA ARG A 19 1.68 15.75 19.36
C ARG A 19 3.00 16.49 19.14
N HIS A 20 2.94 17.76 18.73
CA HIS A 20 4.14 18.55 18.40
C HIS A 20 5.19 18.56 19.53
N SER A 21 4.76 18.64 20.79
CA SER A 21 5.64 18.61 21.97
C SER A 21 6.33 17.26 22.24
N GLN A 22 5.87 16.19 21.61
CA GLN A 22 6.34 14.82 21.80
C GLN A 22 7.22 14.33 20.64
N LYS A 23 7.29 15.09 19.54
CA LYS A 23 8.07 14.71 18.35
C LYS A 23 9.57 14.80 18.62
N LYS A 24 10.31 13.79 18.17
CA LYS A 24 11.78 13.68 18.17
C LYS A 24 12.44 13.84 19.54
N THR A 25 11.65 13.75 20.60
CA THR A 25 12.10 13.85 21.99
C THR A 25 11.59 12.68 22.82
N SER A 26 12.20 12.46 23.98
CA SER A 26 11.67 11.52 24.97
C SER A 26 10.64 12.24 25.83
N PHE A 27 9.54 11.58 26.16
CA PHE A 27 8.48 12.16 27.00
C PHE A 27 7.91 11.13 28.00
N PRO A 28 7.41 11.59 29.16
CA PRO A 28 6.80 10.70 30.14
C PRO A 28 5.42 10.22 29.69
N TYR A 29 5.16 8.93 29.83
CA TYR A 29 3.86 8.28 29.71
C TYR A 29 3.42 7.77 31.08
N GLN A 30 2.28 8.26 31.56
CA GLN A 30 1.69 7.85 32.83
C GLN A 30 0.71 6.71 32.62
N PHE A 31 0.77 5.70 33.47
CA PHE A 31 -0.10 4.54 33.38
C PHE A 31 -0.45 3.94 34.75
N ASN A 32 -1.55 3.21 34.78
CA ASN A 32 -2.05 2.46 35.93
C ASN A 32 -2.09 0.97 35.59
N GLY A 33 -1.95 0.11 36.60
CA GLY A 33 -1.93 -1.33 36.40
C GLY A 33 -0.66 -1.80 35.68
N ASN A 34 -0.83 -2.76 34.76
CA ASN A 34 0.23 -3.38 33.95
C ASN A 34 -0.25 -3.46 32.48
N PRO A 35 -0.38 -2.33 31.75
CA PRO A 35 -0.77 -2.38 30.35
C PRO A 35 0.31 -3.05 29.50
N SER A 36 -0.10 -3.67 28.39
CA SER A 36 0.85 -4.11 27.39
C SER A 36 1.49 -2.90 26.71
N ILE A 37 2.71 -3.06 26.21
CA ILE A 37 3.43 -2.00 25.50
C ILE A 37 2.70 -1.62 24.21
N LYS A 38 1.97 -2.58 23.59
CA LYS A 38 1.08 -2.33 22.46
C LYS A 38 0.00 -1.32 22.83
N ASP A 39 -0.74 -1.56 23.91
CA ASP A 39 -1.84 -0.69 24.34
C ASP A 39 -1.33 0.72 24.65
N ALA A 40 -0.15 0.81 25.29
CA ALA A 40 0.48 2.08 25.58
C ALA A 40 0.90 2.86 24.32
N ILE A 41 1.50 2.17 23.34
CA ILE A 41 1.88 2.74 22.04
C ILE A 41 0.63 3.26 21.29
N GLU A 42 -0.45 2.47 21.29
CA GLU A 42 -1.70 2.86 20.65
C GLU A 42 -2.41 4.01 21.37
N ALA A 43 -2.33 4.06 22.71
CA ALA A 43 -2.84 5.15 23.53
C ALA A 43 -2.08 6.47 23.28
N VAL A 44 -0.78 6.40 22.98
CA VAL A 44 0.01 7.55 22.52
C VAL A 44 -0.43 8.02 21.12
N GLY A 45 -1.06 7.13 20.34
CA GLY A 45 -1.67 7.43 19.05
C GLY A 45 -0.97 6.75 17.86
N VAL A 46 0.11 6.01 18.10
CA VAL A 46 0.87 5.30 17.07
C VAL A 46 0.21 3.94 16.83
N PRO A 47 -0.24 3.61 15.61
CA PRO A 47 -0.75 2.28 15.30
C PRO A 47 0.36 1.25 15.46
N HIS A 48 0.08 0.11 16.12
CA HIS A 48 1.07 -0.95 16.30
C HIS A 48 1.60 -1.51 14.95
N THR A 49 0.80 -1.42 13.89
CA THR A 49 1.19 -1.85 12.52
C THR A 49 2.33 -1.03 11.93
N GLU A 50 2.57 0.17 12.45
CA GLU A 50 3.66 1.04 12.00
C GLU A 50 4.97 0.74 12.76
N VAL A 51 4.92 -0.07 13.82
CA VAL A 51 6.05 -0.39 14.70
C VAL A 51 6.67 -1.75 14.34
N ASP A 52 7.99 -1.79 14.19
CA ASP A 52 8.72 -3.03 13.85
C ASP A 52 9.72 -3.45 14.93
N LEU A 53 10.27 -2.49 15.67
CA LEU A 53 11.19 -2.74 16.77
C LEU A 53 10.81 -1.90 17.99
N ILE A 54 10.68 -2.58 19.12
CA ILE A 54 10.51 -1.97 20.44
C ILE A 54 11.72 -2.35 21.27
N LEU A 55 12.40 -1.36 21.84
CA LEU A 55 13.46 -1.55 22.82
C LEU A 55 12.98 -1.03 24.17
N VAL A 56 13.03 -1.88 25.19
CA VAL A 56 12.86 -1.47 26.59
C VAL A 56 14.20 -1.56 27.28
N ASN A 57 14.70 -0.42 27.74
CA ASN A 57 16.03 -0.30 28.37
C ASN A 57 17.16 -0.88 27.49
N GLY A 58 17.01 -0.77 26.17
CA GLY A 58 17.95 -1.28 25.17
C GLY A 58 17.75 -2.75 24.75
N ILE A 59 16.80 -3.47 25.36
CA ILE A 59 16.50 -4.87 25.07
C ILE A 59 15.29 -4.95 24.14
N SER A 60 15.39 -5.74 23.06
CA SER A 60 14.28 -5.97 22.13
C SER A 60 13.18 -6.79 22.78
N VAL A 61 11.94 -6.31 22.69
CA VAL A 61 10.75 -6.95 23.27
C VAL A 61 9.61 -7.03 22.25
N GLY A 62 8.66 -7.93 22.50
CA GLY A 62 7.41 -8.06 21.75
C GLY A 62 6.30 -7.14 22.27
N PHE A 63 5.18 -7.09 21.54
CA PHE A 63 3.99 -6.31 21.88
C PHE A 63 3.29 -6.74 23.18
N ASP A 64 3.56 -7.96 23.63
CA ASP A 64 3.06 -8.57 24.86
C ASP A 64 3.85 -8.18 26.12
N TYR A 65 4.94 -7.41 25.98
CA TYR A 65 5.68 -6.88 27.12
C TYR A 65 4.79 -5.96 27.97
N HIS A 66 4.80 -6.16 29.29
CA HIS A 66 4.01 -5.36 30.23
C HIS A 66 4.87 -4.24 30.82
N LEU A 67 4.39 -2.99 30.73
CA LEU A 67 5.16 -1.82 31.15
C LEU A 67 5.44 -1.81 32.66
N LEU A 68 6.70 -1.51 33.00
CA LEU A 68 7.15 -1.30 34.37
C LEU A 68 7.45 0.18 34.63
N HIS A 69 7.40 0.57 35.90
CA HIS A 69 7.77 1.91 36.30
C HIS A 69 9.26 2.15 36.03
N GLY A 70 9.60 3.26 35.38
CA GLY A 70 10.96 3.65 35.05
C GLY A 70 11.43 3.16 33.68
N ASP A 71 10.64 2.36 32.97
CA ASP A 71 11.01 1.83 31.66
C ASP A 71 11.33 2.94 30.67
N ARG A 72 12.43 2.76 29.92
CA ARG A 72 12.80 3.60 28.78
C ARG A 72 12.47 2.85 27.51
N VAL A 73 11.40 3.27 26.86
CA VAL A 73 10.84 2.65 25.67
C VAL A 73 11.26 3.44 24.43
N SER A 74 12.02 2.81 23.55
CA SER A 74 12.32 3.32 22.22
C SER A 74 11.52 2.52 21.19
N VAL A 75 10.73 3.22 20.39
CA VAL A 75 9.85 2.61 19.38
C VAL A 75 10.29 3.05 18.00
N TYR A 76 10.56 2.08 17.14
CA TYR A 76 11.08 2.29 15.81
C TYR A 76 10.08 1.81 14.75
N PRO A 77 9.88 2.60 13.67
CA PRO A 77 9.07 2.17 12.56
C PRO A 77 9.75 1.05 11.78
N VAL A 78 8.99 0.43 10.89
CA VAL A 78 9.53 -0.53 9.92
C VAL A 78 10.58 0.17 9.04
N PHE A 79 11.85 -0.17 9.23
CA PHE A 79 12.92 0.19 8.30
C PHE A 79 12.92 -0.80 7.14
N GLU A 80 12.14 -0.52 6.09
CA GLU A 80 12.23 -1.27 4.82
C GLU A 80 13.38 -0.81 3.91
N SER A 81 14.04 0.32 4.24
CA SER A 81 15.12 0.89 3.44
C SER A 81 16.54 0.46 3.82
N LEU A 82 16.73 -0.32 4.89
CA LEU A 82 18.05 -0.82 5.30
C LEU A 82 18.01 -2.35 5.34
N ASN A 83 18.88 -2.98 4.55
CA ASN A 83 19.10 -4.42 4.60
C ASN A 83 19.86 -4.78 5.88
N ILE A 84 19.14 -4.87 7.00
CA ILE A 84 19.64 -5.28 8.33
C ILE A 84 19.52 -6.79 8.57
N SER A 85 19.59 -7.58 7.49
CA SER A 85 19.54 -9.06 7.51
C SER A 85 20.39 -9.75 8.60
N PRO A 86 21.51 -9.21 9.12
CA PRO A 86 22.25 -9.90 10.19
C PRO A 86 21.68 -9.72 11.60
N VAL A 87 20.86 -8.68 11.87
CA VAL A 87 20.48 -8.30 13.24
C VAL A 87 19.01 -8.64 13.56
N VAL A 88 18.18 -8.83 12.54
CA VAL A 88 16.75 -9.11 12.72
C VAL A 88 16.50 -10.63 12.74
N ARG A 89 16.36 -11.22 13.93
CA ARG A 89 15.94 -12.63 14.11
C ARG A 89 14.45 -12.89 13.84
N LEU A 90 13.65 -11.87 13.50
CA LEU A 90 12.19 -11.96 13.40
C LEU A 90 11.61 -12.10 11.98
N ARG A 91 12.40 -11.98 10.90
CA ARG A 91 11.91 -12.27 9.54
C ARG A 91 12.92 -13.03 8.69
N LYS A 92 12.61 -14.29 8.40
CA LYS A 92 13.28 -15.08 7.36
C LYS A 92 12.80 -14.59 5.98
N LYS A 93 13.54 -13.64 5.37
CA LYS A 93 13.51 -13.21 3.96
C LYS A 93 12.34 -12.29 3.50
N PRO A 94 12.60 -11.24 2.68
CA PRO A 94 11.55 -10.61 1.87
C PRO A 94 11.24 -11.52 0.66
N LEU A 95 10.28 -12.43 0.81
CA LEU A 95 9.78 -13.30 -0.27
C LEU A 95 8.25 -13.18 -0.41
N ARG A 96 7.72 -11.95 -0.51
CA ARG A 96 6.28 -11.75 -0.69
C ARG A 96 6.03 -10.85 -1.88
N LYS A 97 5.25 -11.34 -2.84
CA LYS A 97 4.62 -10.51 -3.87
C LYS A 97 3.73 -9.51 -3.14
N THR A 98 4.09 -8.22 -3.13
CA THR A 98 3.35 -7.21 -2.39
C THR A 98 1.97 -7.01 -3.02
N THR A 99 0.92 -7.18 -2.21
CA THR A 99 -0.47 -7.02 -2.63
C THR A 99 -1.22 -6.11 -1.67
N PHE A 100 -2.16 -5.35 -2.20
CA PHE A 100 -2.81 -4.26 -1.47
C PHE A 100 -4.32 -4.39 -1.46
N VAL A 101 -4.93 -3.82 -0.43
CA VAL A 101 -6.35 -3.44 -0.39
C VAL A 101 -6.44 -1.98 0.06
N LEU A 102 -7.19 -1.18 -0.69
CA LEU A 102 -7.24 0.27 -0.47
C LEU A 102 -8.60 0.69 0.07
N ASP A 103 -8.54 1.67 0.98
CA ASP A 103 -9.69 2.48 1.41
C ASP A 103 -10.33 3.24 0.23
N VAL A 104 -11.62 3.55 0.34
CA VAL A 104 -12.47 4.22 -0.66
C VAL A 104 -11.92 5.59 -1.08
N HIS A 105 -11.13 6.24 -0.23
CA HIS A 105 -10.51 7.54 -0.52
C HIS A 105 -9.30 7.47 -1.45
N LEU A 106 -8.78 6.28 -1.76
CA LEU A 106 -7.52 6.06 -2.47
C LEU A 106 -7.72 5.52 -3.90
N GLY A 107 -8.87 5.77 -4.52
CA GLY A 107 -9.20 5.26 -5.86
C GLY A 107 -8.21 5.67 -6.96
N ARG A 108 -7.60 6.86 -6.89
CA ARG A 108 -6.55 7.27 -7.85
C ARG A 108 -5.25 6.49 -7.64
N LEU A 109 -4.80 6.37 -6.39
CA LEU A 109 -3.63 5.57 -6.02
C LEU A 109 -3.80 4.11 -6.45
N CYS A 110 -5.00 3.55 -6.29
CA CYS A 110 -5.34 2.21 -6.75
C CYS A 110 -5.08 2.01 -8.24
N ARG A 111 -5.54 2.96 -9.08
CA ARG A 111 -5.34 2.88 -10.53
C ARG A 111 -3.85 2.94 -10.89
N LEU A 112 -3.07 3.77 -10.20
CA LEU A 112 -1.62 3.87 -10.39
C LEU A 112 -0.92 2.56 -10.00
N LEU A 113 -1.23 2.00 -8.83
CA LEU A 113 -0.66 0.71 -8.39
C LEU A 113 -0.95 -0.42 -9.38
N ARG A 114 -2.19 -0.51 -9.87
CA ARG A 114 -2.58 -1.51 -10.90
C ARG A 114 -1.86 -1.28 -12.22
N MET A 115 -1.73 -0.02 -12.64
CA MET A 115 -0.96 0.34 -13.84
C MET A 115 0.50 -0.09 -13.71
N LEU A 116 1.07 -0.02 -12.51
CA LEU A 116 2.45 -0.41 -12.20
C LEU A 116 2.61 -1.93 -11.96
N GLY A 117 1.53 -2.72 -12.06
CA GLY A 117 1.55 -4.19 -11.99
C GLY A 117 1.14 -4.78 -10.65
N PHE A 118 0.92 -3.96 -9.62
CA PHE A 118 0.61 -4.45 -8.29
C PHE A 118 -0.84 -4.93 -8.18
N ASP A 119 -1.01 -6.06 -7.47
CA ASP A 119 -2.31 -6.63 -7.18
C ASP A 119 -3.02 -5.78 -6.12
N THR A 120 -3.98 -4.95 -6.54
CA THR A 120 -4.59 -3.95 -5.67
C THR A 120 -6.10 -4.03 -5.71
N LEU A 121 -6.71 -4.47 -4.61
CA LEU A 121 -8.16 -4.48 -4.44
C LEU A 121 -8.67 -3.11 -3.99
N TYR A 122 -9.81 -2.73 -4.56
CA TYR A 122 -10.51 -1.49 -4.27
C TYR A 122 -11.93 -1.60 -4.82
N ARG A 123 -12.89 -1.19 -4.00
CA ARG A 123 -14.24 -0.86 -4.43
C ARG A 123 -14.65 0.42 -3.71
N ASN A 124 -15.51 1.21 -4.36
CA ASN A 124 -16.00 2.47 -3.83
C ASN A 124 -17.03 2.30 -2.70
N ASP A 125 -17.48 1.07 -2.45
CA ASP A 125 -18.51 0.72 -1.47
C ASP A 125 -17.98 -0.22 -0.37
N TYR A 126 -16.67 -0.42 -0.26
CA TYR A 126 -16.10 -1.21 0.83
C TYR A 126 -16.34 -0.55 2.18
N LYS A 127 -16.81 -1.35 3.13
CA LYS A 127 -16.81 -0.99 4.55
C LYS A 127 -15.48 -1.37 5.19
N ASP A 128 -15.12 -0.67 6.26
CA ASP A 128 -13.92 -0.95 7.05
C ASP A 128 -13.77 -2.42 7.43
N ALA A 129 -14.85 -3.04 7.93
CA ALA A 129 -14.86 -4.47 8.29
C ALA A 129 -14.56 -5.39 7.09
N GLU A 130 -14.99 -5.03 5.88
CA GLU A 130 -14.68 -5.79 4.67
C GLU A 130 -13.21 -5.64 4.28
N ILE A 131 -12.66 -4.43 4.37
CA ILE A 131 -11.24 -4.17 4.09
C ILE A 131 -10.35 -4.98 5.04
N VAL A 132 -10.67 -4.97 6.33
CA VAL A 132 -9.95 -5.76 7.35
C VAL A 132 -10.07 -7.26 7.05
N SER A 133 -11.28 -7.76 6.77
CA SER A 133 -11.51 -9.18 6.43
C SER A 133 -10.69 -9.61 5.22
N ILE A 134 -10.70 -8.82 4.14
CA ILE A 134 -9.90 -9.07 2.93
C ILE A 134 -8.40 -9.08 3.26
N SER A 135 -7.93 -8.08 4.01
CA SER A 135 -6.53 -7.99 4.43
C SER A 135 -6.07 -9.22 5.19
N VAL A 136 -6.86 -9.68 6.17
CA VAL A 136 -6.53 -10.85 6.99
C VAL A 136 -6.57 -12.13 6.17
N LYS A 137 -7.64 -12.35 5.40
CA LYS A 137 -7.85 -13.57 4.62
C LYS A 137 -6.83 -13.72 3.49
N GLU A 138 -6.56 -12.65 2.76
CA GLU A 138 -5.68 -12.67 1.58
C GLU A 138 -4.26 -12.19 1.88
N LYS A 139 -3.96 -11.84 3.13
CA LYS A 139 -2.66 -11.31 3.59
C LYS A 139 -2.24 -10.05 2.80
N ARG A 140 -3.21 -9.18 2.51
CA ARG A 140 -3.00 -7.92 1.78
C ARG A 140 -2.66 -6.79 2.73
N ILE A 141 -1.79 -5.89 2.29
CA ILE A 141 -1.47 -4.65 3.01
C ILE A 141 -2.62 -3.66 2.82
N ILE A 142 -3.17 -3.16 3.93
CA ILE A 142 -4.17 -2.09 3.88
C ILE A 142 -3.45 -0.77 3.61
N LEU A 143 -3.83 -0.04 2.56
CA LEU A 143 -3.46 1.37 2.43
C LEU A 143 -4.70 2.21 2.74
N THR A 144 -4.56 3.14 3.68
CA THR A 144 -5.69 3.96 4.14
C THR A 144 -5.24 5.34 4.57
N ARG A 145 -6.15 6.32 4.51
CA ARG A 145 -5.96 7.62 5.18
C ARG A 145 -6.71 7.70 6.51
N ASP A 146 -7.51 6.69 6.84
CA ASP A 146 -8.20 6.57 8.11
C ASP A 146 -7.35 5.79 9.12
N ARG A 147 -6.93 6.48 10.19
CA ARG A 147 -6.19 5.88 11.30
C ARG A 147 -7.05 4.91 12.11
N GLY A 148 -8.37 5.11 12.15
CA GLY A 148 -9.31 4.24 12.84
C GLY A 148 -9.28 2.82 12.30
N LEU A 149 -9.24 2.67 10.97
CA LEU A 149 -9.14 1.37 10.31
C LEU A 149 -7.93 0.56 10.78
N LEU A 150 -6.76 1.21 10.91
CA LEU A 150 -5.50 0.56 11.32
C LEU A 150 -5.43 0.22 12.81
N LYS A 151 -6.27 0.84 13.64
CA LYS A 151 -6.35 0.53 15.10
C LYS A 151 -7.16 -0.73 15.39
N THR A 152 -7.77 -1.34 14.38
CA THR A 152 -8.50 -2.60 14.54
C THR A 152 -7.53 -3.72 14.87
N GLY A 153 -7.70 -4.40 16.01
CA GLY A 153 -6.75 -5.41 16.49
C GLY A 153 -6.52 -6.62 15.56
N ALA A 154 -7.41 -6.85 14.59
CA ALA A 154 -7.25 -7.89 13.58
C ALA A 154 -6.30 -7.48 12.42
N VAL A 155 -6.02 -6.19 12.25
CA VAL A 155 -5.13 -5.69 11.18
C VAL A 155 -3.70 -6.01 11.54
N THR A 156 -3.03 -6.79 10.69
CA THR A 156 -1.63 -7.18 10.88
C THR A 156 -0.67 -6.39 9.98
N HIS A 157 -1.15 -5.93 8.82
CA HIS A 157 -0.34 -5.22 7.84
C HIS A 157 -1.18 -4.08 7.26
N GLY A 158 -0.77 -2.85 7.55
CA GLY A 158 -1.41 -1.67 7.00
C GLY A 158 -0.50 -0.46 7.11
N TYR A 159 -0.77 0.54 6.27
CA TYR A 159 0.01 1.75 6.18
C TYR A 159 -0.89 2.97 6.02
N TRP A 160 -0.63 3.95 6.86
CA TRP A 160 -1.30 5.24 6.81
C TRP A 160 -0.64 6.16 5.77
N ILE A 161 -1.39 6.47 4.71
CA ILE A 161 -0.96 7.34 3.63
C ILE A 161 -1.01 8.80 4.12
N ARG A 162 0.16 9.44 4.20
CA ARG A 162 0.33 10.83 4.66
C ARG A 162 -0.06 11.81 3.58
N SER A 163 0.38 11.57 2.34
CA SER A 163 0.10 12.53 1.27
C SER A 163 -1.37 12.54 0.86
N THR A 164 -1.87 13.73 0.53
CA THR A 164 -3.20 13.92 -0.06
C THR A 164 -3.15 13.99 -1.59
N LYS A 165 -1.95 14.10 -2.18
CA LYS A 165 -1.74 14.22 -3.63
C LYS A 165 -1.39 12.85 -4.25
N PRO A 166 -2.15 12.36 -5.25
CA PRO A 166 -1.94 11.01 -5.82
C PRO A 166 -0.50 10.71 -6.27
N GLU A 167 0.17 11.69 -6.89
CA GLU A 167 1.55 11.60 -7.37
C GLU A 167 2.59 11.47 -6.25
N GLU A 168 2.33 12.06 -5.09
CA GLU A 168 3.16 11.91 -3.90
C GLU A 168 2.82 10.61 -3.16
N GLN A 169 1.54 10.22 -3.11
CA GLN A 169 1.09 8.96 -2.49
C GLN A 169 1.76 7.74 -3.10
N ILE A 170 1.92 7.69 -4.43
CA ILE A 170 2.59 6.54 -5.05
C ILE A 170 4.08 6.50 -4.70
N ARG A 171 4.76 7.66 -4.65
CA ARG A 171 6.18 7.74 -4.23
C ARG A 171 6.34 7.32 -2.78
N GLU A 172 5.41 7.76 -1.92
CA GLU A 172 5.34 7.37 -0.52
C GLU A 172 5.24 5.84 -0.38
N VAL A 173 4.29 5.21 -1.08
CA VAL A 173 4.13 3.74 -1.07
C VAL A 173 5.36 3.02 -1.62
N PHE A 174 5.96 3.53 -2.71
CA PHE A 174 7.14 2.92 -3.33
C PHE A 174 8.35 2.96 -2.42
N ASN A 175 8.61 4.11 -1.79
CA ASN A 175 9.68 4.27 -0.81
C ASN A 175 9.44 3.40 0.43
N ARG A 176 8.19 3.37 0.91
CA ARG A 176 7.83 2.65 2.13
C ARG A 176 8.00 1.13 1.99
N PHE A 177 7.68 0.59 0.81
CA PHE A 177 7.62 -0.85 0.57
C PHE A 177 8.70 -1.38 -0.39
N ASP A 178 9.70 -0.55 -0.72
CA ASP A 178 10.78 -0.84 -1.69
C ASP A 178 10.27 -1.53 -2.97
N LEU A 179 9.31 -0.89 -3.63
CA LEU A 179 8.59 -1.48 -4.77
C LEU A 179 9.26 -1.24 -6.12
N PHE A 180 10.32 -0.43 -6.16
CA PHE A 180 10.93 0.04 -7.41
C PHE A 180 11.38 -1.11 -8.32
N THR A 181 11.89 -2.20 -7.76
CA THR A 181 12.40 -3.36 -8.52
C THR A 181 11.31 -4.40 -8.85
N GLN A 182 10.12 -4.27 -8.28
CA GLN A 182 9.01 -5.23 -8.40
C GLN A 182 7.94 -4.79 -9.41
N THR A 183 8.16 -3.68 -10.10
CA THR A 183 7.18 -3.15 -11.05
C THR A 183 7.09 -4.04 -12.28
N GLU A 184 5.87 -4.48 -12.59
CA GLU A 184 5.50 -5.11 -13.86
C GLU A 184 4.38 -4.29 -14.49
N PRO A 185 4.69 -3.10 -15.03
CA PRO A 185 3.67 -2.20 -15.53
C PRO A 185 2.78 -2.91 -16.54
N PHE A 186 1.54 -2.43 -16.67
CA PHE A 186 0.73 -2.73 -17.84
C PHE A 186 0.24 -4.20 -17.93
N HIS A 187 0.50 -5.03 -16.91
CA HIS A 187 0.01 -6.41 -16.82
C HIS A 187 -1.42 -6.52 -16.21
N ARG A 188 -1.89 -5.49 -15.50
CA ARG A 188 -3.18 -5.48 -14.81
C ARG A 188 -4.13 -4.40 -15.29
N CYS A 189 -5.41 -4.76 -15.29
CA CYS A 189 -6.52 -3.88 -15.58
C CYS A 189 -6.62 -2.80 -14.51
N MET A 190 -6.37 -1.54 -14.89
CA MET A 190 -6.56 -0.39 -14.01
C MET A 190 -7.97 -0.29 -13.43
N LEU A 191 -8.99 -0.84 -14.11
CA LEU A 191 -10.39 -0.77 -13.69
C LEU A 191 -10.77 -1.87 -12.69
N CYS A 192 -10.35 -3.12 -12.93
CA CYS A 192 -10.83 -4.28 -12.17
C CYS A 192 -9.75 -5.17 -11.56
N ASN A 193 -8.46 -4.82 -11.70
CA ASN A 193 -7.30 -5.59 -11.21
C ASN A 193 -7.02 -6.93 -11.94
N GLY A 194 -7.91 -7.36 -12.84
CA GLY A 194 -7.73 -8.58 -13.63
C GLY A 194 -6.52 -8.51 -14.57
N THR A 195 -5.98 -9.66 -14.95
CA THR A 195 -4.86 -9.73 -15.88
C THR A 195 -5.25 -9.26 -17.27
N ILE A 196 -4.28 -8.68 -17.98
CA ILE A 196 -4.41 -8.24 -19.35
C ILE A 196 -3.58 -9.15 -20.25
N ASP A 197 -4.16 -9.55 -21.38
CA ASP A 197 -3.47 -10.34 -22.39
C ASP A 197 -3.67 -9.73 -23.78
N ARG A 198 -2.82 -10.12 -24.74
CA ARG A 198 -2.92 -9.68 -26.13
C ARG A 198 -4.13 -10.32 -26.78
N VAL A 199 -4.86 -9.53 -27.58
CA VAL A 199 -6.04 -10.01 -28.31
C VAL A 199 -5.89 -9.73 -29.80
N ASN A 200 -6.34 -10.68 -30.63
CA ASN A 200 -6.32 -10.52 -32.07
C ASN A 200 -7.37 -9.48 -32.50
N LYS A 201 -6.94 -8.44 -33.23
CA LYS A 201 -7.78 -7.37 -33.77
C LYS A 201 -9.04 -7.89 -34.48
N LYS A 202 -8.92 -8.97 -35.27
CA LYS A 202 -10.06 -9.57 -35.99
C LYS A 202 -11.17 -10.03 -35.03
N THR A 203 -10.81 -10.55 -33.86
CA THR A 203 -11.76 -11.06 -32.87
C THR A 203 -12.50 -9.97 -32.11
N ILE A 204 -12.00 -8.72 -32.12
CA ILE A 204 -12.58 -7.60 -31.38
C ILE A 204 -13.03 -6.43 -32.27
N LEU A 205 -12.94 -6.58 -33.60
CA LEU A 205 -13.21 -5.50 -34.55
C LEU A 205 -14.59 -4.86 -34.33
N TYR A 206 -15.60 -5.69 -34.01
CA TYR A 206 -16.97 -5.28 -33.70
C TYR A 206 -17.11 -4.41 -32.44
N ARG A 207 -16.08 -4.33 -31.59
CA ARG A 207 -16.04 -3.50 -30.38
C ARG A 207 -15.20 -2.24 -30.55
N LEU A 208 -14.49 -2.10 -31.67
CA LEU A 208 -13.60 -0.97 -31.94
C LEU A 208 -14.34 0.10 -32.76
N SER A 209 -13.99 1.36 -32.55
CA SER A 209 -14.39 2.42 -33.46
C SER A 209 -13.61 2.30 -34.78
N ALA A 210 -14.17 2.79 -35.89
CA ALA A 210 -13.50 2.75 -37.19
C ALA A 210 -12.11 3.42 -37.15
N GLY A 211 -12.00 4.59 -36.49
CA GLY A 211 -10.70 5.26 -36.31
C GLY A 211 -9.71 4.41 -35.51
N THR A 212 -10.12 3.86 -34.37
CA THR A 212 -9.25 3.00 -33.55
C THR A 212 -8.80 1.76 -34.31
N ALA A 213 -9.69 1.14 -35.07
CA ALA A 213 -9.40 -0.02 -35.90
C ALA A 213 -8.46 0.33 -37.06
N SER A 214 -8.51 1.54 -37.63
CA SER A 214 -7.61 1.92 -38.72
C SER A 214 -6.22 2.34 -38.24
N TYR A 215 -6.10 3.02 -37.10
CA TYR A 215 -4.83 3.59 -36.62
C TYR A 215 -3.99 2.66 -35.74
N HIS A 216 -4.53 1.51 -35.30
CA HIS A 216 -3.84 0.61 -34.37
C HIS A 216 -4.02 -0.86 -34.76
N ASP A 217 -2.94 -1.63 -34.65
CA ASP A 217 -2.93 -3.07 -34.95
C ASP A 217 -2.78 -3.96 -33.72
N GLU A 218 -2.32 -3.38 -32.61
CA GLU A 218 -2.08 -4.11 -31.37
C GLU A 218 -3.10 -3.75 -30.30
N PHE A 219 -3.78 -4.78 -29.82
CA PHE A 219 -4.82 -4.68 -28.81
C PHE A 219 -4.59 -5.67 -27.69
N TYR A 220 -5.08 -5.28 -26.52
CA TYR A 220 -5.03 -6.08 -25.31
C TYR A 220 -6.41 -6.08 -24.66
N ASN A 221 -6.81 -7.20 -24.06
CA ASN A 221 -8.07 -7.31 -23.33
C ASN A 221 -7.82 -7.73 -21.88
N CYS A 222 -8.58 -7.14 -20.97
CA CYS A 222 -8.69 -7.69 -19.63
C CYS A 222 -9.49 -9.00 -19.67
N LEU A 223 -8.93 -10.07 -19.11
CA LEU A 223 -9.59 -11.38 -19.07
C LEU A 223 -10.79 -11.44 -18.12
N ASN A 224 -10.93 -10.46 -17.21
CA ASN A 224 -12.02 -10.39 -16.25
C ASN A 224 -13.17 -9.49 -16.72
N CYS A 225 -12.91 -8.20 -16.97
CA CYS A 225 -13.97 -7.25 -17.36
C CYS A 225 -14.10 -7.06 -18.87
N GLY A 226 -13.24 -7.67 -19.68
CA GLY A 226 -13.25 -7.54 -21.14
C GLY A 226 -12.89 -6.14 -21.64
N GLN A 227 -12.35 -5.26 -20.79
CA GLN A 227 -11.88 -3.94 -21.20
C GLN A 227 -10.79 -4.07 -22.26
N ILE A 228 -10.95 -3.37 -23.39
CA ILE A 228 -9.98 -3.34 -24.47
C ILE A 228 -9.04 -2.14 -24.28
N TYR A 229 -7.79 -2.35 -24.63
CA TYR A 229 -6.71 -1.38 -24.56
C TYR A 229 -5.82 -1.44 -25.80
N TRP A 230 -5.22 -0.31 -26.15
CA TRP A 230 -4.28 -0.16 -27.28
C TRP A 230 -3.28 0.97 -27.00
N LYS A 231 -2.27 1.14 -27.85
CA LYS A 231 -1.19 2.14 -27.68
C LYS A 231 -1.59 3.49 -28.29
N GLY A 232 -2.20 4.37 -27.50
CA GLY A 232 -2.57 5.73 -27.91
C GLY A 232 -1.68 6.82 -27.30
N SER A 233 -2.04 8.08 -27.50
CA SER A 233 -1.30 9.24 -26.94
C SER A 233 -1.18 9.21 -25.40
N HIS A 234 -2.18 8.69 -24.69
CA HIS A 234 -2.14 8.57 -23.23
C HIS A 234 -1.28 7.40 -22.75
N PHE A 235 -0.85 6.50 -23.64
CA PHE A 235 0.10 5.44 -23.35
C PHE A 235 1.47 6.07 -23.17
N ASN A 236 1.84 6.92 -24.13
CA ASN A 236 3.10 7.63 -24.08
C ASN A 236 3.21 8.47 -22.79
N LYS A 237 2.10 9.08 -22.35
CA LYS A 237 2.04 9.79 -21.07
C LYS A 237 2.25 8.86 -19.87
N MET A 238 1.58 7.71 -19.82
CA MET A 238 1.76 6.73 -18.73
C MET A 238 3.16 6.11 -18.75
N LYS A 239 3.73 5.84 -19.92
CA LYS A 239 5.10 5.34 -20.10
C LYS A 239 6.13 6.34 -19.55
N ALA A 240 5.98 7.62 -19.89
CA ALA A 240 6.82 8.69 -19.36
C ALA A 240 6.70 8.80 -17.83
N TYR A 241 5.48 8.69 -17.29
CA TYR A 241 5.26 8.71 -15.85
C TYR A 241 5.92 7.53 -15.12
N VAL A 242 5.80 6.31 -15.66
CA VAL A 242 6.46 5.12 -15.10
C VAL A 242 7.98 5.30 -15.09
N HIS A 243 8.54 5.82 -16.19
CA HIS A 243 9.98 6.09 -16.29
C HIS A 243 10.44 7.13 -15.25
N ASP A 244 9.70 8.24 -15.10
CA ASP A 244 9.99 9.28 -14.09
C ASP A 244 9.88 8.77 -12.65
N LEU A 245 8.93 7.87 -12.38
CA LEU A 245 8.73 7.30 -11.06
C LEU A 245 9.83 6.29 -10.67
N THR A 246 10.22 5.42 -11.60
CA THR A 246 11.07 4.26 -11.30
C THR A 246 12.54 4.43 -11.65
N GLY A 247 12.89 5.41 -12.49
CA GLY A 247 14.25 5.57 -13.03
C GLY A 247 14.70 4.40 -13.92
N GLN A 248 13.85 3.41 -14.18
CA GLN A 248 14.16 2.25 -15.00
C GLN A 248 13.81 2.50 -16.47
N ARG A 249 14.70 2.07 -17.38
CA ARG A 249 14.30 1.74 -18.75
C ARG A 249 13.46 0.47 -18.67
N LEU A 250 12.23 0.52 -19.16
CA LEU A 250 11.34 -0.65 -19.23
C LEU A 250 12.09 -1.87 -19.82
N PRO A 251 11.95 -3.08 -19.25
CA PRO A 251 12.76 -4.23 -19.70
C PRO A 251 12.49 -4.55 -21.18
N THR A 252 13.56 -4.88 -21.91
CA THR A 252 13.56 -5.07 -23.37
C THR A 252 12.79 -6.30 -23.85
N ASN A 253 12.45 -7.24 -22.96
CA ASN A 253 11.67 -8.45 -23.25
C ASN A 253 10.17 -8.35 -22.92
N PHE A 254 9.64 -7.14 -22.70
CA PHE A 254 8.19 -6.92 -22.71
C PHE A 254 7.68 -6.72 -24.13
N PRO A 255 6.43 -7.11 -24.46
CA PRO A 255 5.81 -6.69 -25.72
C PRO A 255 5.79 -5.17 -25.68
N SER A 256 6.69 -4.56 -26.44
CA SER A 256 6.98 -3.14 -26.40
C SER A 256 5.69 -2.42 -26.71
N ASP A 257 5.22 -1.63 -25.75
CA ASP A 257 4.11 -0.68 -25.84
C ASP A 257 2.71 -1.27 -25.52
N ALA A 258 1.99 -0.65 -24.59
CA ALA A 258 0.57 -0.92 -24.34
C ALA A 258 -0.06 0.14 -23.43
N PHE A 259 -1.27 0.63 -23.75
CA PHE A 259 -2.30 1.24 -22.86
C PHE A 259 -2.67 2.72 -23.05
N THR A 260 -3.82 2.99 -23.65
CA THR A 260 -4.71 4.14 -23.38
C THR A 260 -6.14 3.66 -23.45
N THR A 261 -6.98 4.16 -22.54
CA THR A 261 -8.43 4.00 -22.57
C THR A 261 -9.10 5.19 -23.24
N CYS A 262 -10.08 4.95 -24.11
CA CYS A 262 -11.18 5.89 -24.34
C CYS A 262 -12.51 5.14 -24.53
N GLY A 263 -13.51 5.48 -23.70
CA GLY A 263 -14.91 5.64 -24.10
C GLY A 263 -15.85 4.42 -24.21
N ASN A 264 -16.73 4.31 -23.21
CA ASN A 264 -18.09 3.71 -23.22
C ASN A 264 -18.32 2.19 -23.32
N ARG A 265 -18.77 1.61 -22.19
CA ARG A 265 -20.14 1.07 -22.08
C ARG A 265 -20.58 0.94 -20.61
N LYS A 266 -21.82 1.39 -20.35
CA LYS A 266 -22.54 1.29 -19.06
C LYS A 266 -22.47 -0.16 -18.55
N ARG A 267 -22.24 -0.34 -17.24
CA ARG A 267 -22.51 -1.63 -16.57
C ARG A 267 -24.00 -1.94 -16.71
N PRO A 268 -24.41 -3.17 -17.06
CA PRO A 268 -25.74 -3.61 -16.67
C PRO A 268 -25.72 -3.78 -15.15
N VAL A 269 -26.64 -3.09 -14.47
CA VAL A 269 -27.03 -3.41 -13.10
C VAL A 269 -27.48 -4.87 -13.12
N ARG A 270 -26.81 -5.74 -12.36
CA ARG A 270 -27.36 -7.06 -12.06
C ARG A 270 -28.25 -6.87 -10.84
N GLU A 271 -29.55 -6.78 -11.08
CA GLU A 271 -30.55 -7.11 -10.07
C GLU A 271 -30.44 -8.61 -9.78
N ARG A 272 -30.22 -8.94 -8.50
CA ARG A 272 -30.74 -10.11 -7.79
C ARG A 272 -30.52 -9.91 -6.31
#